data_AF-A0A6I7FC21-F1
#
_entry.id   AF-A0A6I7FC21-F1
#
_cell.length_a   1.000
_cell.length_b   1.000
_cell.length_c   1.000
_cell.angle_alpha   90.00
_cell.angle_beta   90.00
_cell.angle_gamma   90.00
#
_symmetry.space_group_name_H-M   'P 1'
#
loop_
_entity.id
_entity.type
_entity.pdbx_description
1 polymer ?
#
loop_
_entity_poly.entity_id
_entity_poly.type
_entity_poly.pdbx_seq_one_letter_code
_entity_poly.pdbx_strand_id
1 'polypeptide(L)'
;MKPAKVSLLHRMLHCLKQCVDCNTAKSFTAINRFVNILLILAVISFPFSIAAHGFSSQSADQYDSFAELKNHEDPADYRIVAKHGGSRMLIMAIHGGGIEPGTSEIANELSRSYSMYLFEGLKSSGNSVLHITSTRFDEPTALEMAASHEYIMSLHGYYGEERLIKVGGTDRTKIKRLVIELNKAGFAAEMLDTDDKYAGTHPDNIANKSISGLSIQLEMSTGFRKSLFDVFTLKDRASTQNPAFYRFTKLLADFIQKNYQD
;
A
#
# COMPACT_ATOMS: atom_id res chain seq x y z
N MET A 1 29.68 -59.59 -63.21
CA MET A 1 30.06 -58.24 -62.73
C MET A 1 31.07 -58.38 -61.61
N LYS A 2 32.20 -57.66 -61.70
CA LYS A 2 33.28 -57.67 -60.69
C LYS A 2 32.81 -57.04 -59.37
N PRO A 3 33.26 -57.51 -58.19
CA PRO A 3 32.87 -56.95 -56.91
C PRO A 3 33.47 -55.54 -56.73
N ALA A 4 32.64 -54.58 -56.33
CA ALA A 4 33.10 -53.24 -56.00
C ALA A 4 34.01 -53.30 -54.77
N LYS A 5 35.26 -52.85 -54.91
CA LYS A 5 36.17 -52.62 -53.78
C LYS A 5 35.61 -51.47 -52.95
N VAL A 6 35.00 -51.78 -51.82
CA VAL A 6 34.68 -50.79 -50.79
C VAL A 6 36.01 -50.25 -50.25
N SER A 7 36.21 -48.93 -50.33
CA SER A 7 37.48 -48.31 -49.93
C SER A 7 37.73 -48.47 -48.43
N LEU A 8 39.00 -48.53 -48.04
CA LEU A 8 39.45 -48.61 -46.64
C LEU A 8 38.81 -47.51 -45.77
N LEU A 9 38.58 -46.33 -46.36
CA LEU A 9 37.95 -45.18 -45.74
C LEU A 9 36.48 -45.46 -45.33
N HIS A 10 35.73 -46.22 -46.14
CA HIS A 10 34.34 -46.58 -45.83
C HIS A 10 34.25 -47.56 -44.65
N ARG A 11 35.22 -48.48 -44.50
CA ARG A 11 35.31 -49.34 -43.32
C ARG A 11 35.73 -48.57 -42.07
N MET A 12 36.63 -47.60 -42.20
CA MET A 12 37.05 -46.73 -41.10
C MET A 12 35.91 -45.81 -40.62
N LEU A 13 35.12 -45.24 -41.53
CA LEU A 13 33.96 -44.42 -41.19
C LEU A 13 32.87 -45.21 -40.45
N HIS A 14 32.63 -46.47 -40.82
CA HIS A 14 31.66 -47.32 -40.13
C HIS A 14 32.14 -47.72 -38.73
N CYS A 15 33.45 -47.94 -38.55
CA CYS A 15 34.06 -48.24 -37.26
C CYS A 15 34.09 -47.01 -36.33
N LEU A 16 34.35 -45.81 -36.88
CA LEU A 16 34.25 -44.55 -36.15
C LEU A 16 32.83 -44.25 -35.69
N LYS A 17 31.81 -44.54 -36.51
CA LYS A 17 30.40 -44.34 -36.14
C LYS A 17 29.97 -45.25 -34.97
N GLN A 18 30.38 -46.52 -34.99
CA GLN A 18 30.14 -47.46 -33.88
C GLN A 18 30.92 -47.11 -32.60
N CYS A 19 32.14 -46.56 -32.71
CA CYS A 19 32.91 -46.08 -31.55
C CYS A 19 32.32 -44.81 -30.90
N VAL A 20 31.69 -43.93 -31.69
CA VAL A 20 31.01 -42.72 -31.20
C VAL A 20 29.71 -43.08 -30.47
N ASP A 21 28.91 -44.02 -30.99
CA ASP A 21 27.63 -44.37 -30.36
C ASP A 21 27.80 -45.09 -29.00
N CYS A 22 28.88 -45.87 -28.81
CA CYS A 22 29.10 -46.64 -27.57
C CYS A 22 29.75 -45.82 -26.43
N ASN A 23 30.54 -44.78 -26.77
CA ASN A 23 31.18 -43.90 -25.77
C ASN A 23 30.34 -42.68 -25.39
N THR A 24 29.44 -42.21 -26.26
CA THR A 24 28.64 -41.01 -25.97
C THR A 24 27.48 -41.31 -25.02
N ALA A 25 26.85 -42.50 -25.12
CA ALA A 25 25.72 -42.89 -24.27
C ALA A 25 26.13 -43.21 -22.80
N LYS A 26 27.34 -43.72 -22.58
CA LYS A 26 27.86 -44.01 -21.22
C LYS A 26 28.38 -42.76 -20.50
N SER A 27 28.94 -41.79 -21.24
CA SER A 27 29.33 -40.50 -20.65
C SER A 27 28.13 -39.62 -20.33
N PHE A 28 27.03 -39.69 -21.09
CA PHE A 28 25.81 -38.91 -20.79
C PHE A 28 25.08 -39.37 -19.51
N THR A 29 25.11 -40.66 -19.19
CA THR A 29 24.46 -41.19 -17.97
C THR A 29 25.31 -41.00 -16.71
N ALA A 30 26.65 -40.98 -16.83
CA ALA A 30 27.54 -40.66 -15.73
C ALA A 30 27.56 -39.14 -15.42
N ILE A 31 27.61 -38.28 -16.44
CA ILE A 31 27.60 -36.82 -16.26
C ILE A 31 26.26 -36.34 -15.68
N ASN A 32 25.12 -36.92 -16.09
CA ASN A 32 23.82 -36.57 -15.51
C ASN A 32 23.64 -37.01 -14.03
N ARG A 33 24.36 -38.03 -13.56
CA ARG A 33 24.37 -38.39 -12.13
C ARG A 33 25.27 -37.48 -11.30
N PHE A 34 26.40 -37.03 -11.84
CA PHE A 34 27.29 -36.10 -11.12
C PHE A 34 26.76 -34.66 -11.10
N VAL A 35 26.11 -34.18 -12.18
CA VAL A 35 25.49 -32.84 -12.20
C VAL A 35 24.28 -32.78 -11.26
N ASN A 36 23.46 -33.82 -11.18
CA ASN A 36 22.33 -33.85 -10.23
C ASN A 36 22.75 -34.05 -8.76
N ILE A 37 23.89 -34.69 -8.47
CA ILE A 37 24.39 -34.80 -7.08
C ILE A 37 25.11 -33.51 -6.64
N LEU A 38 25.78 -32.79 -7.55
CA LEU A 38 26.38 -31.50 -7.24
C LEU A 38 25.34 -30.37 -7.09
N LEU A 39 24.19 -30.46 -7.77
CA LEU A 39 23.06 -29.53 -7.60
C LEU A 39 22.24 -29.78 -6.33
N ILE A 40 22.30 -30.97 -5.74
CA ILE A 40 21.59 -31.30 -4.48
C ILE A 40 22.45 -31.02 -3.24
N LEU A 41 23.78 -31.00 -3.36
CA LEU A 41 24.69 -30.69 -2.23
C LEU A 41 25.14 -29.23 -2.15
N ALA A 42 24.91 -28.41 -3.18
CA ALA A 42 25.12 -26.95 -3.11
C ALA A 42 23.91 -26.17 -2.54
N VAL A 43 22.92 -26.87 -1.96
CA VAL A 43 21.71 -26.27 -1.35
C VAL A 43 21.75 -26.32 0.20
N ILE A 44 22.83 -26.81 0.83
CA ILE A 44 22.88 -27.00 2.30
C ILE A 44 24.03 -26.22 2.97
N SER A 45 24.47 -25.09 2.41
CA SER A 45 25.43 -24.22 3.11
C SER A 45 25.42 -22.76 2.66
N PHE A 46 24.28 -22.26 2.20
CA PHE A 46 23.99 -20.84 2.37
C PHE A 46 23.10 -20.73 3.61
N PRO A 47 23.45 -19.91 4.62
CA PRO A 47 22.44 -19.46 5.54
C PRO A 47 21.44 -18.70 4.67
N PHE A 48 20.35 -19.36 4.33
CA PHE A 48 19.14 -18.69 3.90
C PHE A 48 18.80 -17.86 5.13
N SER A 49 19.29 -16.62 5.16
CA SER A 49 18.70 -15.58 5.98
C SER A 49 17.27 -15.56 5.50
N ILE A 50 16.42 -16.33 6.20
CA ILE A 50 15.04 -15.99 6.42
C ILE A 50 15.18 -14.61 7.07
N ALA A 51 15.30 -13.57 6.23
CA ALA A 51 14.86 -12.25 6.60
C ALA A 51 13.48 -12.55 7.13
N ALA A 52 13.36 -12.43 8.45
CA ALA A 52 12.09 -12.50 9.14
C ALA A 52 11.15 -11.73 8.24
N HIS A 53 10.21 -12.44 7.60
CA HIS A 53 8.97 -11.80 7.23
C HIS A 53 8.43 -11.40 8.58
N GLY A 54 8.84 -10.22 9.01
CA GLY A 54 8.27 -9.56 10.16
C GLY A 54 6.81 -9.58 9.84
N PHE A 55 6.07 -10.44 10.53
CA PHE A 55 4.77 -10.03 10.99
C PHE A 55 5.01 -8.65 11.57
N SER A 56 4.65 -7.61 10.81
CA SER A 56 4.46 -6.30 11.39
C SER A 56 3.27 -6.48 12.32
N SER A 57 3.57 -6.89 13.56
CA SER A 57 2.81 -6.35 14.67
C SER A 57 2.82 -4.85 14.42
N GLN A 58 1.64 -4.26 14.31
CA GLN A 58 1.53 -2.81 14.38
C GLN A 58 2.25 -2.45 15.68
N SER A 59 3.47 -1.91 15.56
CA SER A 59 4.24 -1.49 16.71
C SER A 59 3.35 -0.51 17.44
N ALA A 60 3.29 -0.60 18.77
CA ALA A 60 2.70 0.47 19.55
C ALA A 60 3.30 1.80 19.08
N ASP A 61 2.47 2.84 19.00
CA ASP A 61 2.95 4.17 18.61
C ASP A 61 4.09 4.58 19.54
N GLN A 62 5.05 5.33 19.00
CA GLN A 62 6.16 5.86 19.77
C GLN A 62 5.71 6.92 20.79
N TYR A 63 4.60 7.60 20.51
CA TYR A 63 4.05 8.68 21.29
C TYR A 63 2.58 8.42 21.64
N ASP A 64 2.19 8.74 22.86
CA ASP A 64 0.83 8.57 23.36
C ASP A 64 -0.07 9.79 23.04
N SER A 65 0.52 10.93 22.66
CA SER A 65 -0.19 12.17 22.34
C SER A 65 0.62 13.07 21.39
N PHE A 66 -0.02 14.04 20.76
CA PHE A 66 0.64 15.06 19.95
C PHE A 66 1.56 15.95 20.80
N ALA A 67 1.18 16.24 22.04
CA ALA A 67 2.03 17.03 22.94
C ALA A 67 3.36 16.32 23.23
N GLU A 68 3.32 14.99 23.39
CA GLU A 68 4.53 14.18 23.55
C GLU A 68 5.37 14.17 22.27
N LEU A 69 4.76 13.91 21.10
CA LEU A 69 5.44 13.95 19.80
C LEU A 69 6.15 15.30 19.61
N LYS A 70 5.43 16.41 19.81
CA LYS A 70 5.94 17.78 19.65
C LYS A 70 7.14 18.10 20.56
N ASN A 71 7.23 17.46 21.72
CA ASN A 71 8.33 17.67 22.66
C ASN A 71 9.59 16.86 22.31
N HIS A 72 9.47 15.83 21.46
CA HIS A 72 10.56 14.92 21.12
C HIS A 72 11.04 15.06 19.68
N GLU A 73 10.22 15.59 18.78
CA GLU A 73 10.51 15.68 17.35
C GLU A 73 10.90 17.09 16.93
N ASP A 74 11.79 17.19 15.93
CA ASP A 74 12.11 18.48 15.32
C ASP A 74 10.86 19.02 14.59
N PRO A 75 10.43 20.27 14.81
CA PRO A 75 9.32 20.87 14.07
C PRO A 75 9.49 20.87 12.53
N ALA A 76 10.70 20.68 12.01
CA ALA A 76 10.95 20.50 10.58
C ALA A 76 10.59 19.10 10.05
N ASP A 77 10.49 18.10 10.94
CA ASP A 77 10.22 16.70 10.60
C ASP A 77 8.73 16.39 10.42
N TYR A 78 7.85 17.33 10.75
CA TYR A 78 6.42 17.21 10.50
C TYR A 78 5.79 18.54 10.10
N ARG A 79 4.60 18.48 9.50
CA ARG A 79 3.83 19.68 9.12
C ARG A 79 2.36 19.51 9.41
N ILE A 80 1.73 20.55 9.92
CA ILE A 80 0.28 20.66 10.10
C ILE A 80 -0.25 21.65 9.07
N VAL A 81 -1.29 21.25 8.34
CA VAL A 81 -1.99 22.09 7.37
C VAL A 81 -3.49 22.01 7.64
N ALA A 82 -4.10 23.16 7.88
CA ALA A 82 -5.54 23.30 7.99
C ALA A 82 -6.04 24.27 6.91
N LYS A 83 -7.13 23.90 6.23
CA LYS A 83 -7.79 24.72 5.22
C LYS A 83 -9.29 24.72 5.48
N HIS A 84 -9.87 25.88 5.70
CA HIS A 84 -11.32 26.05 5.77
C HIS A 84 -11.88 26.28 4.37
N GLY A 85 -12.65 25.31 3.87
CA GLY A 85 -13.30 25.36 2.55
C GLY A 85 -14.78 25.79 2.61
N GLY A 86 -15.30 26.12 3.79
CA GLY A 86 -16.72 26.44 4.00
C GLY A 86 -17.68 25.25 3.81
N SER A 87 -17.15 24.04 3.63
CA SER A 87 -17.94 22.81 3.49
C SER A 87 -18.26 22.19 4.84
N ARG A 88 -19.42 21.53 4.93
CA ARG A 88 -19.80 20.72 6.10
C ARG A 88 -18.94 19.47 6.28
N MET A 89 -18.38 18.98 5.17
CA MET A 89 -17.43 17.88 5.14
C MET A 89 -16.01 18.38 5.44
N LEU A 90 -15.30 17.68 6.31
CA LEU A 90 -13.86 17.79 6.52
C LEU A 90 -13.16 16.56 5.95
N ILE A 91 -12.19 16.79 5.07
CA ILE A 91 -11.24 15.75 4.65
C ILE A 91 -10.09 15.73 5.66
N MET A 92 -9.91 14.60 6.34
CA MET A 92 -8.92 14.46 7.40
C MET A 92 -7.87 13.42 7.00
N ALA A 93 -6.59 13.77 7.11
CA ALA A 93 -5.49 12.83 6.98
C ALA A 93 -4.50 13.09 8.12
N ILE A 94 -4.66 12.34 9.22
CA ILE A 94 -3.78 12.46 10.39
C ILE A 94 -2.43 11.75 10.21
N HIS A 95 -2.26 11.01 9.11
CA HIS A 95 -1.07 10.21 8.78
C HIS A 95 -0.54 10.52 7.38
N GLY A 96 -0.41 11.79 7.04
CA GLY A 96 0.13 12.29 5.79
C GLY A 96 1.65 12.12 5.61
N GLY A 97 2.12 12.53 4.45
CA GLY A 97 3.54 12.60 4.09
C GLY A 97 4.15 11.22 3.96
N GLY A 98 5.14 10.93 4.80
CA GLY A 98 5.81 9.64 4.86
C GLY A 98 5.18 8.64 5.82
N ILE A 99 4.18 9.02 6.62
CA ILE A 99 3.55 8.14 7.62
C ILE A 99 2.72 7.07 6.90
N GLU A 100 1.70 7.49 6.15
CA GLU A 100 0.92 6.63 5.25
C GLU A 100 0.95 7.21 3.81
N PRO A 101 2.04 6.98 3.06
CA PRO A 101 2.29 7.57 1.74
C PRO A 101 1.09 7.59 0.78
N GLY A 102 0.72 8.75 0.24
CA GLY A 102 -0.40 8.89 -0.70
C GLY A 102 -1.63 9.61 -0.12
N THR A 103 -1.81 9.60 1.21
CA THR A 103 -2.95 10.25 1.88
C THR A 103 -2.88 11.78 1.75
N SER A 104 -1.69 12.38 1.87
CA SER A 104 -1.48 13.83 1.65
C SER A 104 -1.97 14.26 0.28
N GLU A 105 -1.61 13.53 -0.77
CA GLU A 105 -1.94 13.93 -2.13
C GLU A 105 -3.45 13.85 -2.39
N ILE A 106 -4.10 12.77 -1.91
CA ILE A 106 -5.55 12.62 -1.98
C ILE A 106 -6.27 13.74 -1.20
N ALA A 107 -5.81 14.03 0.02
CA ALA A 107 -6.38 15.10 0.85
C ALA A 107 -6.26 16.46 0.15
N ASN A 108 -5.10 16.78 -0.40
CA ASN A 108 -4.86 18.04 -1.11
C ASN A 108 -5.75 18.19 -2.35
N GLU A 109 -5.94 17.14 -3.14
CA GLU A 109 -6.84 17.20 -4.32
C GLU A 109 -8.30 17.45 -3.90
N LEU A 110 -8.79 16.74 -2.87
CA LEU A 110 -10.15 16.95 -2.36
C LEU A 110 -10.31 18.33 -1.70
N SER A 111 -9.24 18.88 -1.13
CA SER A 111 -9.24 20.22 -0.50
C SER A 111 -9.56 21.35 -1.47
N ARG A 112 -9.55 21.09 -2.79
CA ARG A 112 -9.98 22.06 -3.81
C ARG A 112 -11.45 22.43 -3.66
N SER A 113 -12.27 21.55 -3.09
CA SER A 113 -13.71 21.75 -2.88
C SER A 113 -14.15 21.61 -1.43
N TYR A 114 -13.32 21.06 -0.55
CA TYR A 114 -13.67 20.77 0.83
C TYR A 114 -12.65 21.35 1.82
N SER A 115 -13.07 21.54 3.06
CA SER A 115 -12.15 21.77 4.18
C SER A 115 -11.21 20.59 4.35
N MET A 116 -9.99 20.86 4.82
CA MET A 116 -8.95 19.85 4.98
C MET A 116 -8.20 20.04 6.30
N TYR A 117 -7.93 18.93 6.98
CA TYR A 117 -6.89 18.81 7.99
C TYR A 117 -5.87 17.78 7.53
N LEU A 118 -4.58 18.11 7.65
CA LEU A 118 -3.48 17.25 7.23
C LEU A 118 -2.31 17.37 8.21
N PHE A 119 -1.91 16.24 8.80
CA PHE A 119 -0.66 16.10 9.56
C PHE A 119 0.31 15.24 8.76
N GLU A 120 1.50 15.73 8.45
CA GLU A 120 2.45 15.06 7.56
C GLU A 120 3.76 14.75 8.26
N GLY A 121 4.26 13.53 8.10
CA GLY A 121 5.66 13.21 8.41
C GLY A 121 6.57 13.56 7.22
N LEU A 122 7.64 14.31 7.48
CA LEU A 122 8.56 14.86 6.48
C LEU A 122 9.99 14.32 6.59
N LYS A 123 10.22 13.35 7.49
CA LYS A 123 11.54 12.72 7.63
C LYS A 123 11.93 12.03 6.33
N SER A 124 13.22 11.99 6.03
CA SER A 124 13.77 11.24 4.88
C SER A 124 13.54 9.72 5.01
N SER A 125 13.45 9.22 6.25
CA SER A 125 13.09 7.84 6.59
C SER A 125 12.54 7.77 8.02
N GLY A 126 11.90 6.67 8.40
CA GLY A 126 11.46 6.46 9.78
C GLY A 126 10.21 7.24 10.21
N ASN A 127 9.39 7.74 9.27
CA ASN A 127 8.15 8.47 9.58
C ASN A 127 7.12 7.67 10.40
N SER A 128 7.25 6.35 10.50
CA SER A 128 6.37 5.52 11.34
C SER A 128 6.38 5.92 12.82
N VAL A 129 7.45 6.54 13.31
CA VAL A 129 7.51 7.05 14.69
C VAL A 129 6.55 8.22 14.94
N LEU A 130 6.17 8.93 13.87
CA LEU A 130 5.23 10.06 13.94
C LEU A 130 3.76 9.62 13.91
N HIS A 131 3.50 8.32 13.73
CA HIS A 131 2.15 7.79 13.78
C HIS A 131 1.63 7.84 15.22
N ILE A 132 0.48 8.50 15.41
CA ILE A 132 -0.33 8.42 16.62
C ILE A 132 -1.70 7.90 16.19
N THR A 133 -2.15 6.80 16.77
CA THR A 133 -3.45 6.18 16.45
C THR A 133 -4.60 7.17 16.59
N SER A 134 -5.63 7.02 15.76
CA SER A 134 -6.74 7.96 15.68
C SER A 134 -7.51 8.16 17.00
N THR A 135 -7.51 7.15 17.89
CA THR A 135 -8.14 7.25 19.22
C THR A 135 -7.34 8.07 20.22
N ARG A 136 -6.06 8.35 19.93
CA ARG A 136 -5.16 9.17 20.75
C ARG A 136 -4.70 10.45 20.06
N PHE A 137 -5.01 10.62 18.78
CA PHE A 137 -4.63 11.80 18.03
C PHE A 137 -5.39 13.03 18.57
N ASP A 138 -4.65 13.94 19.20
CA ASP A 138 -5.16 15.07 19.97
C ASP A 138 -4.47 16.40 19.61
N GLU A 139 -3.93 16.51 18.39
CA GLU A 139 -3.37 17.77 17.91
C GLU A 139 -4.44 18.88 17.96
N PRO A 140 -4.17 20.05 18.59
CA PRO A 140 -5.20 21.05 18.87
C PRO A 140 -5.97 21.55 17.63
N THR A 141 -5.28 21.76 16.51
CA THR A 141 -5.91 22.22 15.27
C THR A 141 -6.82 21.13 14.68
N ALA A 142 -6.44 19.86 14.78
CA ALA A 142 -7.27 18.73 14.36
C ALA A 142 -8.56 18.65 15.18
N LEU A 143 -8.47 18.83 16.49
CA LEU A 143 -9.62 18.84 17.40
C LEU A 143 -10.57 20.01 17.08
N GLU A 144 -10.02 21.20 16.84
CA GLU A 144 -10.81 22.38 16.44
C GLU A 144 -11.50 22.17 15.09
N MET A 145 -10.76 21.67 14.10
CA MET A 145 -11.28 21.34 12.78
C MET A 145 -12.37 20.26 12.88
N ALA A 146 -12.17 19.21 13.67
CA ALA A 146 -13.18 18.17 13.86
C ALA A 146 -14.45 18.77 14.47
N ALA A 147 -14.34 19.48 15.59
CA ALA A 147 -15.48 20.03 16.33
C ALA A 147 -16.26 21.12 15.55
N SER A 148 -15.64 21.74 14.54
CA SER A 148 -16.26 22.78 13.71
C SER A 148 -16.91 22.26 12.42
N HIS A 149 -16.79 20.97 12.11
CA HIS A 149 -17.35 20.37 10.89
C HIS A 149 -18.40 19.31 11.24
N GLU A 150 -19.35 19.12 10.33
CA GLU A 150 -20.47 18.21 10.58
C GLU A 150 -20.13 16.76 10.28
N TYR A 151 -19.36 16.53 9.23
CA TYR A 151 -18.98 15.19 8.76
C TYR A 151 -17.49 15.12 8.53
N ILE A 152 -16.89 13.94 8.76
CA ILE A 152 -15.47 13.71 8.48
C ILE A 152 -15.29 12.53 7.54
N MET A 153 -14.49 12.72 6.49
CA MET A 153 -13.90 11.64 5.71
C MET A 153 -12.42 11.52 6.09
N SER A 154 -12.06 10.46 6.82
CA SER A 154 -10.69 10.21 7.30
C SER A 154 -9.95 9.28 6.34
N LEU A 155 -8.76 9.70 5.90
CA LEU A 155 -7.93 9.01 4.93
C LEU A 155 -6.74 8.35 5.62
N HIS A 156 -6.66 7.03 5.49
CA HIS A 156 -5.63 6.20 6.09
C HIS A 156 -5.02 5.23 5.08
N GLY A 157 -3.89 4.65 5.44
CA GLY A 157 -3.21 3.63 4.67
C GLY A 157 -2.64 2.53 5.54
N TYR A 158 -2.89 1.28 5.15
CA TYR A 158 -2.30 0.11 5.81
C TYR A 158 -1.28 -0.59 4.90
N TYR A 159 -0.45 -1.43 5.51
CA TYR A 159 0.49 -2.27 4.78
C TYR A 159 -0.23 -3.48 4.17
N GLY A 160 -0.11 -3.63 2.85
CA GLY A 160 -0.76 -4.67 2.05
C GLY A 160 -0.46 -4.44 0.57
N GLU A 161 -0.07 -5.47 -0.18
CA GLU A 161 0.30 -5.36 -1.59
C GLU A 161 -0.89 -5.53 -2.54
N GLU A 162 -2.04 -5.98 -2.03
CA GLU A 162 -3.31 -5.95 -2.72
C GLU A 162 -3.73 -4.51 -3.09
N ARG A 163 -4.69 -4.39 -4.01
CA ARG A 163 -5.30 -3.11 -4.39
C ARG A 163 -6.70 -3.01 -3.79
N LEU A 164 -6.77 -3.02 -2.47
CA LEU A 164 -8.01 -3.02 -1.70
C LEU A 164 -8.17 -1.74 -0.88
N ILE A 165 -9.40 -1.24 -0.85
CA ILE A 165 -9.86 -0.18 0.05
C ILE A 165 -10.79 -0.80 1.08
N LYS A 166 -10.46 -0.67 2.35
CA LYS A 166 -11.34 -1.04 3.46
C LYS A 166 -12.08 0.20 3.92
N VAL A 167 -13.41 0.12 4.04
CA VAL A 167 -14.25 1.28 4.36
C VAL A 167 -14.98 1.05 5.68
N GLY A 168 -14.62 1.86 6.67
CA GLY A 168 -15.21 1.91 8.00
C GLY A 168 -15.82 3.28 8.29
N GLY A 169 -16.06 3.57 9.56
CA GLY A 169 -16.66 4.80 10.08
C GLY A 169 -18.06 4.57 10.66
N THR A 170 -18.60 5.64 11.24
CA THR A 170 -19.90 5.64 11.92
C THR A 170 -21.07 5.89 10.96
N ASP A 171 -20.86 6.48 9.77
CA ASP A 171 -21.92 6.67 8.77
C ASP A 171 -22.15 5.40 7.94
N ARG A 172 -22.73 4.38 8.58
CA ARG A 172 -22.94 3.05 7.99
C ARG A 172 -23.76 3.09 6.70
N THR A 173 -24.73 4.00 6.61
CA THR A 173 -25.58 4.13 5.42
C THR A 173 -24.78 4.65 4.23
N LYS A 174 -23.96 5.68 4.44
CA LYS A 174 -23.15 6.28 3.37
C LYS A 174 -21.94 5.41 3.03
N ILE A 175 -21.33 4.72 3.99
CA ILE A 175 -20.27 3.72 3.76
C ILE A 175 -20.75 2.64 2.78
N LYS A 176 -21.93 2.05 3.04
CA LYS A 176 -22.48 1.01 2.15
C LYS A 176 -22.66 1.52 0.71
N ARG A 177 -23.10 2.76 0.54
CA ARG A 177 -23.24 3.39 -0.78
C ARG A 177 -21.89 3.64 -1.44
N LEU A 178 -20.91 4.17 -0.69
CA LEU A 178 -19.57 4.44 -1.20
C LEU A 178 -18.89 3.16 -1.70
N VAL A 179 -18.97 2.08 -0.93
CA VAL A 179 -18.42 0.77 -1.33
C VAL A 179 -19.04 0.27 -2.65
N ILE A 180 -20.35 0.44 -2.83
CA ILE A 180 -21.01 0.09 -4.10
C ILE A 180 -20.49 0.96 -5.25
N GLU A 181 -20.38 2.27 -5.06
CA GLU A 181 -19.92 3.19 -6.10
C GLU A 181 -18.44 2.96 -6.47
N LEU A 182 -17.58 2.71 -5.49
CA LEU A 182 -16.17 2.32 -5.68
C LEU A 182 -16.04 1.05 -6.52
N ASN A 183 -16.75 -0.03 -6.14
CA ASN A 183 -16.69 -1.29 -6.86
C ASN A 183 -17.23 -1.17 -8.29
N LYS A 184 -18.32 -0.41 -8.50
CA LYS A 184 -18.85 -0.13 -9.85
C LYS A 184 -17.85 0.64 -10.73
N ALA A 185 -17.01 1.48 -10.13
CA ALA A 185 -15.96 2.20 -10.83
C ALA A 185 -14.66 1.40 -11.00
N GLY A 186 -14.63 0.12 -10.57
CA GLY A 186 -13.47 -0.75 -10.70
C GLY A 186 -12.43 -0.59 -9.60
N PHE A 187 -12.76 0.09 -8.49
CA PHE A 187 -11.91 0.13 -7.30
C PHE A 187 -12.42 -0.93 -6.30
N ALA A 188 -11.61 -1.96 -6.05
CA ALA A 188 -11.98 -3.01 -5.11
C ALA A 188 -12.10 -2.42 -3.71
N ALA A 189 -13.31 -2.50 -3.14
CA ALA A 189 -13.62 -1.97 -1.83
C ALA A 189 -14.50 -2.91 -1.02
N GLU A 190 -14.26 -2.97 0.30
CA GLU A 190 -15.08 -3.74 1.22
C GLU A 190 -15.53 -2.87 2.40
N MET A 191 -16.74 -3.12 2.89
CA MET A 191 -17.27 -2.52 4.10
C MET A 191 -16.80 -3.35 5.29
N LEU A 192 -16.16 -2.72 6.26
CA LEU A 192 -15.72 -3.40 7.47
C LEU A 192 -16.86 -3.56 8.47
N ASP A 193 -16.87 -4.66 9.21
CA ASP A 193 -17.72 -4.83 10.39
C ASP A 193 -17.34 -3.83 11.50
N THR A 194 -18.28 -3.57 12.42
CA THR A 194 -18.12 -2.49 13.41
C THR A 194 -17.08 -2.78 14.49
N ASP A 195 -16.70 -4.04 14.66
CA ASP A 195 -15.71 -4.55 15.62
C ASP A 195 -14.34 -4.85 14.96
N ASP A 196 -14.20 -4.62 13.65
CA ASP A 196 -12.91 -4.74 12.97
C ASP A 196 -11.91 -3.71 13.53
N LYS A 197 -10.63 -4.08 13.62
CA LYS A 197 -9.57 -3.19 14.11
C LYS A 197 -9.42 -1.89 13.32
N TYR A 198 -9.86 -1.87 12.06
CA TYR A 198 -9.85 -0.71 11.17
C TYR A 198 -11.25 -0.12 10.96
N ALA A 199 -12.23 -0.52 11.78
CA ALA A 199 -13.63 -0.10 11.61
C ALA A 199 -13.85 1.39 11.80
N GLY A 200 -12.96 2.09 12.53
CA GLY A 200 -13.09 3.54 12.77
C GLY A 200 -14.31 3.94 13.61
N THR A 201 -14.91 3.00 14.35
CA THR A 201 -16.17 3.19 15.09
C THR A 201 -15.98 3.63 16.54
N HIS A 202 -14.75 3.62 17.06
CA HIS A 202 -14.47 3.98 18.46
C HIS A 202 -14.82 5.45 18.74
N PRO A 203 -15.49 5.79 19.85
CA PRO A 203 -15.89 7.17 20.16
C PRO A 203 -14.71 8.14 20.28
N ASP A 204 -13.57 7.67 20.79
CA ASP A 204 -12.36 8.50 20.92
C ASP A 204 -11.61 8.72 19.61
N ASN A 205 -11.97 8.03 18.53
CA ASN A 205 -11.39 8.28 17.21
C ASN A 205 -11.67 9.74 16.82
N ILE A 206 -10.62 10.50 16.51
CA ILE A 206 -10.71 11.92 16.12
C ILE A 206 -11.71 12.18 14.99
N ALA A 207 -11.89 11.23 14.05
CA ALA A 207 -12.86 11.35 12.97
C ALA A 207 -14.33 11.32 13.44
N ASN A 208 -14.59 10.85 14.66
CA ASN A 208 -15.92 10.79 15.26
C ASN A 208 -16.22 11.97 16.20
N LYS A 209 -15.28 12.92 16.32
CA LYS A 209 -15.42 14.13 17.14
C LYS A 209 -16.01 15.32 16.35
N SER A 210 -16.70 15.03 15.25
CA SER A 210 -17.48 16.00 14.47
C SER A 210 -18.78 16.38 15.17
N ILE A 211 -19.48 17.41 14.68
CA ILE A 211 -20.77 17.85 15.25
C ILE A 211 -21.79 16.71 15.24
N SER A 212 -21.84 15.91 14.18
CA SER A 212 -22.80 14.79 14.07
C SER A 212 -22.26 13.47 14.63
N GLY A 213 -20.94 13.37 14.84
CA GLY A 213 -20.24 12.11 15.09
C GLY A 213 -20.22 11.14 13.91
N LEU A 214 -20.73 11.53 12.72
CA LEU A 214 -20.78 10.71 11.51
C LEU A 214 -19.49 10.84 10.69
N SER A 215 -18.89 9.70 10.39
CA SER A 215 -17.61 9.60 9.69
C SER A 215 -17.59 8.49 8.63
N ILE A 216 -16.72 8.67 7.63
CA ILE A 216 -16.27 7.62 6.72
C ILE A 216 -14.76 7.49 6.90
N GLN A 217 -14.28 6.27 7.19
CA GLN A 217 -12.86 5.94 7.24
C GLN A 217 -12.47 5.14 6.00
N LEU A 218 -11.48 5.61 5.26
CA LEU A 218 -10.90 4.96 4.09
C LEU A 218 -9.52 4.43 4.44
N GLU A 219 -9.39 3.12 4.51
CA GLU A 219 -8.15 2.41 4.79
C GLU A 219 -7.61 1.83 3.48
N MET A 220 -6.53 2.42 2.98
CA MET A 220 -6.02 2.14 1.65
C MET A 220 -4.74 1.30 1.71
N SER A 221 -4.78 0.10 1.16
CA SER A 221 -3.60 -0.77 1.04
C SER A 221 -2.43 -0.06 0.35
N THR A 222 -1.21 -0.50 0.63
CA THR A 222 0.00 0.03 -0.02
C THR A 222 -0.05 -0.20 -1.53
N GLY A 223 -0.52 -1.37 -1.99
CA GLY A 223 -0.69 -1.68 -3.40
C GLY A 223 -1.71 -0.77 -4.08
N PHE A 224 -2.83 -0.43 -3.42
CA PHE A 224 -3.78 0.56 -3.94
C PHE A 224 -3.13 1.95 -4.03
N ARG A 225 -2.53 2.46 -2.95
CA ARG A 225 -1.93 3.81 -2.94
C ARG A 225 -0.83 3.95 -3.99
N LYS A 226 0.08 2.97 -4.11
CA LYS A 226 1.11 2.93 -5.16
C LYS A 226 0.51 3.04 -6.57
N SER A 227 -0.65 2.44 -6.81
CA SER A 227 -1.27 2.43 -8.14
C SER A 227 -1.76 3.81 -8.62
N LEU A 228 -1.85 4.80 -7.73
CA LEU A 228 -2.31 6.15 -8.05
C LEU A 228 -1.19 7.07 -8.57
N PHE A 229 0.07 6.65 -8.46
CA PHE A 229 1.23 7.49 -8.79
C PHE A 229 2.21 6.74 -9.70
N ASP A 230 2.87 7.48 -10.59
CA ASP A 230 3.94 6.90 -11.40
C ASP A 230 5.24 6.75 -10.59
N VAL A 231 5.47 7.62 -9.60
CA VAL A 231 6.61 7.54 -8.67
C VAL A 231 6.12 7.68 -7.22
N PHE A 232 6.36 6.63 -6.41
CA PHE A 232 5.81 6.54 -5.05
C PHE A 232 6.82 6.95 -3.95
N THR A 233 7.36 8.17 -4.04
CA THR A 233 8.27 8.74 -3.02
C THR A 233 7.64 9.98 -2.38
N LEU A 234 8.13 10.39 -1.20
CA LEU A 234 7.68 11.64 -0.57
C LEU A 234 7.87 12.86 -1.48
N LYS A 235 8.95 12.88 -2.28
CA LYS A 235 9.30 14.00 -3.16
C LYS A 235 8.44 14.06 -4.42
N ASP A 236 8.11 12.91 -5.01
CA ASP A 236 7.63 12.85 -6.39
C ASP A 236 6.11 12.59 -6.50
N ARG A 237 5.44 12.04 -5.48
CA ARG A 237 4.00 11.73 -5.56
C ARG A 237 3.14 12.95 -5.91
N ALA A 238 3.51 14.12 -5.38
CA ALA A 238 2.77 15.37 -5.60
C ALA A 238 2.80 15.87 -7.05
N SER A 239 3.70 15.34 -7.90
CA SER A 239 3.83 15.72 -9.32
C SER A 239 3.69 14.54 -10.29
N THR A 240 3.41 13.34 -9.78
CA THR A 240 3.33 12.10 -10.57
C THR A 240 1.99 11.38 -10.40
N GLN A 241 0.93 12.09 -10.03
CA GLN A 241 -0.42 11.55 -10.01
C GLN A 241 -0.84 11.11 -11.41
N ASN A 242 -1.29 9.87 -11.54
CA ASN A 242 -1.68 9.29 -12.82
C ASN A 242 -3.22 9.34 -13.01
N PRO A 243 -3.78 8.88 -14.15
CA PRO A 243 -5.22 8.93 -14.38
C PRO A 243 -6.08 8.19 -13.33
N ALA A 244 -5.54 7.14 -12.67
CA ALA A 244 -6.28 6.42 -11.63
C ALA A 244 -6.48 7.29 -10.38
N PHE A 245 -5.49 8.12 -10.01
CA PHE A 245 -5.61 9.11 -8.94
C PHE A 245 -6.80 10.03 -9.19
N TYR A 246 -6.86 10.68 -10.35
CA TYR A 246 -7.92 11.64 -10.66
C TYR A 246 -9.29 11.00 -10.77
N ARG A 247 -9.39 9.75 -11.28
CA ARG A 247 -10.67 9.01 -11.26
C ARG A 247 -11.13 8.73 -9.83
N PHE A 248 -10.21 8.34 -8.95
CA PHE A 248 -10.52 8.04 -7.55
C PHE A 248 -10.96 9.29 -6.79
N THR A 249 -10.17 10.37 -6.83
CA THR A 249 -10.51 11.62 -6.12
C THR A 249 -11.78 12.26 -6.66
N LYS A 250 -12.01 12.21 -7.98
CA LYS A 250 -13.28 12.66 -8.56
C LYS A 250 -14.47 11.85 -8.05
N LEU A 251 -14.35 10.53 -7.96
CA LEU A 251 -15.41 9.68 -7.42
C LEU A 251 -15.74 10.07 -5.97
N LEU A 252 -14.73 10.26 -5.12
CA LEU A 252 -14.94 10.69 -3.74
C LEU A 252 -15.61 12.07 -3.68
N ALA A 253 -15.17 13.03 -4.49
CA ALA A 253 -15.74 14.37 -4.55
C ALA A 253 -17.21 14.36 -4.99
N ASP A 254 -17.53 13.61 -6.06
CA ASP A 254 -18.91 13.45 -6.57
C ASP A 254 -19.79 12.75 -5.53
N PHE A 255 -19.25 11.73 -4.84
CA PHE A 255 -19.96 11.02 -3.78
C PHE A 255 -20.32 11.97 -2.64
N ILE A 256 -19.37 12.78 -2.17
CA ILE A 256 -19.62 13.74 -1.09
C ILE A 256 -20.67 14.76 -1.54
N GLN A 257 -20.51 15.35 -2.73
CA GLN A 257 -21.43 16.35 -3.27
C GLN A 257 -22.87 15.82 -3.32
N LYS A 258 -23.05 14.59 -3.81
CA LYS A 258 -24.37 13.95 -3.95
C LYS A 258 -25.02 13.56 -2.63
N ASN A 259 -24.24 13.38 -1.55
CA ASN A 259 -24.72 12.73 -0.33
C ASN A 259 -24.65 13.59 0.94
N TYR A 260 -23.99 14.76 0.92
CA TYR A 260 -23.75 15.58 2.11
C TYR A 260 -23.97 17.09 1.88
N GLN A 261 -24.68 17.49 0.81
CA GLN A 261 -24.97 18.91 0.51
C GLN A 261 -26.44 19.32 0.73
N ASP A 262 -27.16 18.64 1.63
CA ASP A 262 -28.54 19.01 2.01
C ASP A 262 -28.58 20.06 3.13
#